data_AF-A0A932DLT2-F1
#
_entry.id   AF-A0A932DLT2-F1
#
_cell.length_a   1.000
_cell.length_b   1.000
_cell.length_c   1.000
_cell.angle_alpha   90.00
_cell.angle_beta   90.00
_cell.angle_gamma   90.00
#
_symmetry.space_group_name_H-M   'P 1'
#
loop_
_entity.id
_entity.type
_entity.pdbx_description
1 polymer ?
#
loop_
_entity_poly.entity_id
_entity_poly.type
_entity_poly.pdbx_seq_one_letter_code
_entity_poly.pdbx_strand_id
1 'polypeptide(L)'
;MEETKAGRSGGVNFSASEAVNVGRDVVGRDIIYNVQGVDPGVLKDLEERLNNFLAQFVVLHRQLEEWKDLHNVLQDLQVRFTTCRSYALELGRRDEDEGGVLGRLANASGRRAQRVERLLYDLSLNWQQCKITLDQLRRFTMGLRFTGPAYEPRAQIGPEPMKALDRLQLEIDGALHDGDRYNLADVIGEFAKQTDDYLYLADKALRDVAKEINQLPQQVRLTTRP
;
A
#
# COMPACT_ATOMS: atom_id res chain seq x y z
N MET A 1 -60.85 35.64 -28.99
CA MET A 1 -60.05 36.60 -28.21
C MET A 1 -58.61 36.35 -28.55
N GLU A 2 -58.08 37.20 -29.43
CA GLU A 2 -56.66 37.34 -29.72
C GLU A 2 -56.00 38.18 -28.61
N GLU A 3 -54.79 37.81 -28.19
CA GLU A 3 -53.81 38.74 -27.63
C GLU A 3 -52.41 38.41 -28.18
N THR A 4 -51.89 39.33 -29.01
CA THR A 4 -50.57 40.01 -28.96
C THR A 4 -49.36 39.29 -28.34
N LYS A 5 -48.11 39.40 -28.80
CA LYS A 5 -47.38 40.55 -29.40
C LYS A 5 -45.99 40.11 -29.93
N ALA A 6 -45.45 40.92 -30.83
CA ALA A 6 -44.18 40.78 -31.53
C ALA A 6 -42.91 41.12 -30.70
N GLY A 7 -41.78 40.52 -31.11
CA GLY A 7 -40.51 41.22 -31.37
C GLY A 7 -39.50 41.42 -30.23
N ARG A 8 -38.31 40.82 -30.36
CA ARG A 8 -37.03 41.55 -30.49
C ARG A 8 -35.83 40.62 -30.68
N SER A 9 -35.08 40.88 -31.73
CA SER A 9 -33.73 40.39 -32.00
C SER A 9 -32.76 40.86 -30.92
N GLY A 10 -31.84 39.98 -30.52
CA GLY A 10 -30.67 40.32 -29.72
C GLY A 10 -29.44 39.57 -30.24
N GLY A 11 -29.05 39.87 -31.48
CA GLY A 11 -27.72 39.51 -31.96
C GLY A 11 -26.69 40.29 -31.15
N VAL A 12 -25.78 39.57 -30.49
CA VAL A 12 -24.63 40.19 -29.83
C VAL A 12 -23.55 40.39 -30.88
N ASN A 13 -23.41 41.63 -31.32
CA ASN A 13 -22.31 42.10 -32.16
C ASN A 13 -21.00 42.00 -31.36
N PHE A 14 -20.10 41.12 -31.78
CA PHE A 14 -18.70 41.14 -31.37
C PHE A 14 -17.96 42.21 -32.18
N SER A 15 -18.06 43.47 -31.74
CA SER A 15 -17.21 44.52 -32.26
C SER A 15 -17.17 45.69 -31.29
N ALA A 16 -16.26 45.60 -30.32
CA ALA A 16 -15.51 46.73 -29.79
C ALA A 16 -14.47 46.19 -28.79
N SER A 17 -13.22 46.26 -29.22
CA SER A 17 -12.03 46.10 -28.41
C SER A 17 -11.98 47.15 -27.29
N GLU A 18 -12.17 46.71 -26.05
CA GLU A 18 -11.71 47.44 -24.87
C GLU A 18 -10.67 46.58 -24.14
N ALA A 19 -9.42 47.07 -24.13
CA ALA A 19 -8.38 46.52 -23.29
C ALA A 19 -8.68 46.92 -21.84
N VAL A 20 -9.11 45.95 -21.03
CA VAL A 20 -9.26 46.14 -19.59
C VAL A 20 -7.87 46.21 -18.96
N ASN A 21 -7.41 47.41 -18.61
CA ASN A 21 -6.23 47.61 -17.78
C ASN A 21 -6.58 47.23 -16.33
N VAL A 22 -6.24 45.99 -15.94
CA VAL A 22 -6.28 45.57 -14.54
C VAL A 22 -4.91 45.86 -13.93
N GLY A 23 -4.90 46.75 -12.95
CA GLY A 23 -3.72 47.11 -12.19
C GLY A 23 -3.06 45.92 -11.49
N ARG A 24 -1.72 45.97 -11.49
CA ARG A 24 -0.77 45.30 -10.59
C ARG A 24 -1.39 44.80 -9.27
N ASP A 25 -1.57 43.49 -9.17
CA ASP A 25 -1.02 42.61 -8.11
C ASP A 25 -1.75 41.27 -8.12
N VAL A 26 -1.23 40.30 -8.86
CA VAL A 26 -1.56 38.88 -8.67
C VAL A 26 -0.31 38.05 -8.93
N VAL A 27 0.47 37.84 -7.88
CA VAL A 27 1.55 36.85 -7.85
C VAL A 27 0.90 35.46 -7.94
N GLY A 28 1.20 34.71 -9.00
CA GLY A 28 0.92 33.26 -9.07
C GLY A 28 -0.35 32.83 -9.81
N ARG A 29 -0.73 33.45 -10.94
CA ARG A 29 -1.73 32.87 -11.85
C ARG A 29 -1.09 32.27 -13.10
N ASP A 30 -1.54 31.07 -13.42
CA ASP A 30 -1.33 30.36 -14.69
C ASP A 30 -1.41 31.33 -15.88
N ILE A 31 -0.30 31.46 -16.59
CA ILE A 31 -0.22 32.24 -17.81
C ILE A 31 -0.93 31.44 -18.90
N ILE A 32 -2.23 31.67 -19.07
CA ILE A 32 -2.94 31.24 -20.27
C ILE A 32 -2.49 32.19 -21.39
N TYR A 33 -1.51 31.75 -22.19
CA TYR A 33 -1.15 32.47 -23.40
C TYR A 33 -2.38 32.56 -24.30
N ASN A 34 -2.75 33.78 -24.68
CA ASN A 34 -3.76 34.02 -25.69
C ASN A 34 -3.11 33.69 -27.05
N VAL A 35 -3.11 32.42 -27.44
CA VAL A 35 -2.37 31.96 -28.62
C VAL A 35 -3.22 32.11 -29.88
N GLN A 36 -3.28 33.34 -30.41
CA GLN A 36 -3.80 33.57 -31.76
C GLN A 36 -2.74 33.09 -32.77
N GLY A 37 -3.09 32.06 -33.56
CA GLY A 37 -2.26 31.59 -34.69
C GLY A 37 -1.46 30.30 -34.45
N VAL A 38 -1.83 29.43 -33.51
CA VAL A 38 -1.17 28.12 -33.35
C VAL A 38 -1.50 27.22 -34.53
N ASP A 39 -0.46 26.67 -35.15
CA ASP A 39 -0.58 25.60 -36.14
C ASP A 39 -1.41 24.44 -35.54
N PRO A 40 -2.51 24.00 -36.20
CA PRO A 40 -3.30 22.84 -35.78
C PRO A 40 -2.45 21.58 -35.50
N GLY A 41 -1.31 21.42 -36.19
CA GLY A 41 -0.37 20.32 -35.93
C GLY A 41 0.29 20.38 -34.54
N VAL A 42 0.59 21.59 -34.05
CA VAL A 42 1.19 21.80 -32.71
C VAL A 42 0.15 21.56 -31.61
N LEU A 43 -1.10 21.95 -31.84
CA LEU A 43 -2.20 21.65 -30.91
C LEU A 43 -2.43 20.14 -30.79
N LYS A 44 -2.37 19.41 -31.90
CA LYS A 44 -2.53 17.95 -31.91
C LYS A 44 -1.36 17.23 -31.20
N ASP A 45 -0.12 17.63 -31.42
CA ASP A 45 1.04 17.09 -30.68
C ASP A 45 0.95 17.40 -29.17
N LEU A 46 0.48 18.60 -28.80
CA LEU A 46 0.23 18.96 -27.41
C LEU A 46 -0.85 18.06 -26.78
N GLU A 47 -1.97 17.85 -27.49
CA GLU A 47 -3.07 17.01 -27.06
C GLU A 47 -2.61 15.54 -26.87
N GLU A 48 -1.85 14.99 -27.83
CA GLU A 48 -1.28 13.64 -27.73
C GLU A 48 -0.33 13.52 -26.53
N ARG A 49 0.53 14.51 -26.28
CA ARG A 49 1.43 14.52 -25.11
C ARG A 49 0.67 14.62 -23.80
N LEU A 50 -0.37 15.47 -23.74
CA LEU A 50 -1.20 15.61 -22.55
C LEU A 50 -1.96 14.31 -22.26
N ASN A 51 -2.56 13.69 -23.28
CA ASN A 51 -3.26 12.42 -23.14
C ASN A 51 -2.32 11.30 -22.67
N ASN A 52 -1.11 11.24 -23.23
CA ASN A 52 -0.09 10.28 -22.79
C ASN A 52 0.34 10.51 -21.34
N PHE A 53 0.57 11.77 -20.95
CA PHE A 53 0.88 12.13 -19.57
C PHE A 53 -0.24 11.72 -18.61
N LEU A 54 -1.50 12.07 -18.92
CA LEU A 54 -2.64 11.74 -18.08
C LEU A 54 -2.84 10.23 -17.95
N ALA A 55 -2.66 9.47 -19.03
CA ALA A 55 -2.75 8.03 -19.01
C ALA A 55 -1.68 7.41 -18.08
N GLN A 56 -0.42 7.84 -18.20
CA GLN A 56 0.67 7.36 -17.34
C GLN A 56 0.46 7.76 -15.88
N PHE A 57 0.05 9.01 -15.63
CA PHE A 57 -0.22 9.53 -14.29
C PHE A 57 -1.32 8.72 -13.60
N VAL A 58 -2.44 8.43 -14.29
CA VAL A 58 -3.55 7.65 -13.72
C VAL A 58 -3.09 6.23 -13.34
N VAL A 59 -2.25 5.59 -14.16
CA VAL A 59 -1.70 4.26 -13.85
C VAL A 59 -0.81 4.32 -12.62
N LEU A 60 0.16 5.23 -12.58
CA LEU A 60 1.09 5.37 -11.47
C LEU A 60 0.37 5.74 -10.16
N HIS A 61 -0.64 6.61 -10.22
CA HIS A 61 -1.44 6.96 -9.05
C HIS A 61 -2.20 5.76 -8.49
N ARG A 62 -2.80 4.93 -9.36
CA ARG A 62 -3.46 3.69 -8.94
C ARG A 62 -2.47 2.69 -8.36
N GLN A 63 -1.27 2.57 -8.93
CA GLN A 63 -0.21 1.75 -8.36
C GLN A 63 0.18 2.23 -6.96
N LEU A 64 0.32 3.54 -6.77
CA LEU A 64 0.65 4.12 -5.48
C LEU A 64 -0.42 3.81 -4.43
N GLU A 65 -1.70 3.91 -4.79
CA GLU A 65 -2.83 3.56 -3.92
C GLU A 65 -2.81 2.07 -3.55
N GLU A 66 -2.68 1.17 -4.53
CA GLU A 66 -2.62 -0.27 -4.27
C GLU A 66 -1.44 -0.66 -3.37
N TRP A 67 -0.26 -0.12 -3.62
CA TRP A 67 0.93 -0.36 -2.80
C TRP A 67 0.78 0.17 -1.38
N LYS A 68 0.13 1.33 -1.22
CA LYS A 68 -0.12 1.93 0.09
C LYS A 68 -1.08 1.08 0.90
N ASP A 69 -2.15 0.61 0.28
CA ASP A 69 -3.12 -0.26 0.94
C ASP A 69 -2.49 -1.60 1.32
N LEU A 70 -1.67 -2.19 0.44
CA LEU A 70 -0.90 -3.40 0.77
C LEU A 70 0.01 -3.18 1.98
N HIS A 71 0.79 -2.11 1.97
CA HIS A 71 1.66 -1.72 3.07
C HIS A 71 0.87 -1.59 4.38
N ASN A 72 -0.29 -0.92 4.35
CA ASN A 72 -1.11 -0.72 5.56
C ASN A 72 -1.61 -2.04 6.14
N VAL A 73 -2.03 -3.00 5.30
CA VAL A 73 -2.47 -4.32 5.75
C VAL A 73 -1.30 -5.12 6.32
N LEU A 74 -0.13 -5.09 5.66
CA LEU A 74 1.09 -5.73 6.17
C LEU A 74 1.55 -5.13 7.49
N GLN A 75 1.47 -3.80 7.64
CA GLN A 75 1.79 -3.10 8.87
C GLN A 75 0.83 -3.47 10.01
N ASP A 76 -0.47 -3.56 9.75
CA ASP A 76 -1.46 -4.02 10.75
C ASP A 76 -1.17 -5.47 11.17
N LEU A 77 -0.83 -6.35 10.21
CA LEU A 77 -0.42 -7.72 10.50
C LEU A 77 0.82 -7.76 11.39
N GLN A 78 1.87 -7.01 11.06
CA GLN A 78 3.12 -6.94 11.83
C GLN A 78 2.87 -6.47 13.27
N VAL A 79 2.06 -5.41 13.44
CA VAL A 79 1.71 -4.87 14.77
C VAL A 79 0.98 -5.92 15.61
N ARG A 80 -0.06 -6.57 15.06
CA ARG A 80 -0.80 -7.63 15.76
C ARG A 80 0.08 -8.84 16.08
N PHE A 81 0.97 -9.19 15.15
CA PHE A 81 1.85 -10.33 15.30
C PHE A 81 2.93 -10.12 16.38
N THR A 82 3.23 -8.88 16.75
CA THR A 82 4.22 -8.56 17.79
C THR A 82 3.89 -9.25 19.12
N THR A 83 2.61 -9.30 19.50
CA THR A 83 2.16 -10.02 20.70
C THR A 83 2.37 -11.53 20.57
N CYS A 84 2.06 -12.11 19.41
CA CYS A 84 2.31 -13.54 19.16
C CYS A 84 3.81 -13.88 19.26
N ARG A 85 4.66 -13.05 18.64
CA ARG A 85 6.11 -13.18 18.71
C ARG A 85 6.62 -13.11 20.15
N SER A 86 6.08 -12.21 20.98
CA SER A 86 6.50 -12.13 22.39
C SER A 86 6.19 -13.40 23.18
N TYR A 87 5.00 -13.98 23.00
CA TYR A 87 4.62 -15.24 23.66
C TYR A 87 5.43 -16.42 23.14
N ALA A 88 5.66 -16.51 21.83
CA ALA A 88 6.47 -17.57 21.23
C ALA A 88 7.93 -17.53 21.72
N LEU A 89 8.51 -16.33 21.87
CA LEU A 89 9.85 -16.18 22.47
C LEU A 89 9.86 -16.57 23.95
N GLU A 90 8.81 -16.26 24.71
CA GLU A 90 8.69 -16.70 26.10
C GLU A 90 8.55 -18.22 26.22
N LEU A 91 7.83 -18.85 25.29
CA LEU A 91 7.68 -20.30 25.19
C LEU A 91 8.98 -21.01 24.76
N GLY A 92 9.75 -20.38 23.86
CA GLY A 92 11.00 -20.91 23.33
C GLY A 92 12.23 -20.66 24.21
N ARG A 93 12.12 -19.80 25.23
CA ARG A 93 13.19 -19.64 26.23
C ARG A 93 13.37 -20.95 26.98
N ARG A 94 14.49 -21.60 26.69
CA ARG A 94 15.02 -22.69 27.50
C ARG A 94 15.18 -22.14 28.91
N ASP A 95 14.56 -22.80 29.89
CA ASP A 95 14.77 -22.45 31.28
C ASP A 95 16.24 -22.74 31.63
N GLU A 96 17.12 -21.73 31.51
CA GLU A 96 18.53 -21.77 31.92
C GLU A 96 18.70 -21.97 33.45
N ASP A 97 17.60 -22.16 34.18
CA ASP A 97 17.53 -22.49 35.60
C ASP A 97 17.79 -24.00 35.90
N GLU A 98 18.29 -24.79 34.94
CA GLU A 98 18.76 -26.18 35.16
C GLU A 98 20.12 -26.28 35.88
N GLY A 99 20.53 -25.24 36.60
CA GLY A 99 21.71 -25.22 37.45
C GLY A 99 21.42 -25.51 38.93
N GLY A 100 20.94 -26.71 39.30
CA GLY A 100 20.93 -27.10 40.72
C GLY A 100 20.10 -28.33 41.13
N VAL A 101 20.74 -29.24 41.88
CA VAL A 101 20.32 -30.62 42.22
C VAL A 101 19.03 -30.74 43.07
N LEU A 102 18.63 -29.69 43.76
CA LEU A 102 17.29 -29.59 44.35
C LEU A 102 16.37 -28.98 43.31
N GLY A 103 15.92 -29.79 42.35
CA GLY A 103 14.67 -29.47 41.65
C GLY A 103 13.66 -29.01 42.70
N ARG A 104 12.98 -27.89 42.48
CA ARG A 104 11.86 -27.43 43.30
C ARG A 104 10.72 -28.45 43.14
N LEU A 105 10.88 -29.57 43.83
CA LEU A 105 10.21 -30.85 43.66
C LEU A 105 8.68 -30.68 43.62
N ALA A 106 8.08 -31.33 42.62
CA ALA A 106 6.65 -31.50 42.38
C ALA A 106 5.82 -30.25 42.03
N ASN A 107 5.77 -29.20 42.85
CA ASN A 107 4.80 -28.09 42.65
C ASN A 107 5.21 -27.04 41.62
N ALA A 108 6.52 -26.92 41.33
CA ALA A 108 6.99 -26.06 40.25
C ALA A 108 6.57 -26.59 38.87
N SER A 109 6.42 -27.92 38.73
CA SER A 109 5.99 -28.55 37.48
C SER A 109 4.54 -28.19 37.12
N GLY A 110 3.62 -28.20 38.09
CA GLY A 110 2.21 -27.83 37.88
C GLY A 110 2.03 -26.35 37.56
N ARG A 111 2.69 -25.45 38.30
CA ARG A 111 2.65 -24.00 38.00
C ARG A 111 3.32 -23.67 36.67
N ARG A 112 4.38 -24.38 36.29
CA ARG A 112 5.06 -24.24 34.99
C ARG A 112 4.18 -24.75 33.86
N ALA A 113 3.59 -25.93 34.01
CA ALA A 113 2.63 -26.47 33.05
C ALA A 113 1.46 -25.49 32.86
N GLN A 114 0.87 -25.00 33.95
CA GLN A 114 -0.20 -24.02 33.91
C GLN A 114 0.21 -22.68 33.26
N ARG A 115 1.43 -22.19 33.53
CA ARG A 115 1.95 -20.98 32.86
C ARG A 115 2.07 -21.21 31.37
N VAL A 116 2.59 -22.36 30.96
CA VAL A 116 2.77 -22.63 29.54
C VAL A 116 1.44 -22.88 28.83
N GLU A 117 0.51 -23.60 29.46
CA GLU A 117 -0.86 -23.74 28.96
C GLU A 117 -1.51 -22.37 28.78
N ARG A 118 -1.33 -21.46 29.74
CA ARG A 118 -1.81 -20.08 29.63
C ARG A 118 -1.17 -19.34 28.45
N LEU A 119 0.16 -19.41 28.30
CA LEU A 119 0.86 -18.78 27.19
C LEU A 119 0.44 -19.34 25.83
N LEU A 120 0.25 -20.67 25.71
CA LEU A 120 -0.25 -21.30 24.49
C LEU A 120 -1.69 -20.88 24.19
N TYR A 121 -2.54 -20.77 25.22
CA TYR A 121 -3.89 -20.25 25.08
C TYR A 121 -3.91 -18.79 24.60
N ASP A 122 -3.14 -17.92 25.26
CA ASP A 122 -3.05 -16.50 24.92
C ASP A 122 -2.46 -16.32 23.51
N LEU A 123 -1.44 -17.10 23.17
CA LEU A 123 -0.88 -17.14 21.82
C LEU A 123 -1.94 -17.56 20.80
N SER A 124 -2.68 -18.64 21.04
CA SER A 124 -3.75 -19.12 20.16
C SER A 124 -4.83 -18.07 19.93
N LEU A 125 -5.23 -17.36 20.99
CA LEU A 125 -6.22 -16.28 20.92
C LEU A 125 -5.72 -15.12 20.04
N ASN A 126 -4.49 -14.67 20.25
CA ASN A 126 -3.89 -13.59 19.45
C ASN A 126 -3.62 -14.03 18.01
N TRP A 127 -3.28 -15.30 17.80
CA TRP A 127 -3.09 -15.88 16.48
C TRP A 127 -4.37 -15.87 15.66
N GLN A 128 -5.55 -16.13 16.26
CA GLN A 128 -6.83 -15.98 15.55
C GLN A 128 -7.02 -14.57 14.98
N GLN A 129 -6.60 -13.54 15.71
CA GLN A 129 -6.69 -12.16 15.21
C GLN A 129 -5.74 -11.92 14.03
N CYS A 130 -4.53 -12.49 14.08
CA CYS A 130 -3.59 -12.44 12.97
C CYS A 130 -4.15 -13.15 11.72
N LYS A 131 -4.86 -14.27 11.90
CA LYS A 131 -5.52 -14.98 10.79
C LYS A 131 -6.60 -14.14 10.09
N ILE A 132 -7.35 -13.34 10.84
CA ILE A 132 -8.31 -12.40 10.25
C ILE A 132 -7.60 -11.40 9.34
N THR A 133 -6.48 -10.81 9.79
CA THR A 133 -5.69 -9.88 8.97
C THR A 133 -5.00 -10.59 7.79
N LEU A 134 -4.53 -11.83 7.95
CA LEU A 134 -4.01 -12.65 6.86
C LEU A 134 -5.07 -12.92 5.78
N ASP A 135 -6.31 -13.20 6.18
CA ASP A 135 -7.42 -13.37 5.24
C ASP A 135 -7.74 -12.06 4.49
N GLN A 136 -7.64 -10.92 5.17
CA GLN A 136 -7.76 -9.60 4.52
C GLN A 136 -6.64 -9.38 3.51
N LEU A 137 -5.39 -9.69 3.89
CA LEU A 137 -4.23 -9.63 3.00
C LEU A 137 -4.41 -10.54 1.78
N ARG A 138 -4.94 -11.76 1.97
CA ARG A 138 -5.25 -12.70 0.87
C ARG A 138 -6.30 -12.13 -0.08
N ARG A 139 -7.40 -11.58 0.44
CA ARG A 139 -8.44 -10.95 -0.39
C ARG A 139 -7.90 -9.74 -1.16
N PHE A 140 -7.07 -8.94 -0.49
CA PHE A 140 -6.46 -7.75 -1.11
C PHE A 140 -5.52 -8.16 -2.24
N THR A 141 -4.59 -9.09 -1.99
CA THR A 141 -3.64 -9.59 -2.99
C THR A 141 -4.29 -10.28 -4.17
N MET A 142 -5.47 -10.90 -4.01
CA MET A 142 -6.26 -11.42 -5.13
C MET A 142 -6.92 -10.31 -5.98
N GLY A 143 -7.21 -9.15 -5.38
CA GLY A 143 -7.88 -8.02 -6.02
C GLY A 143 -6.93 -7.02 -6.67
N LEU A 144 -5.64 -7.14 -6.39
CA LEU A 144 -4.55 -6.33 -6.92
C LEU A 144 -4.46 -6.43 -8.45
N ARG A 145 -4.48 -5.28 -9.15
CA ARG A 145 -4.46 -5.21 -10.63
C ARG A 145 -3.27 -4.47 -11.19
N PHE A 146 -2.75 -3.49 -10.46
CA PHE A 146 -1.73 -2.56 -10.91
C PHE A 146 -0.37 -2.80 -10.24
N THR A 147 -0.34 -3.56 -9.15
CA THR A 147 0.83 -4.28 -8.61
C THR A 147 1.26 -5.45 -9.52
N GLY A 148 1.35 -5.20 -10.83
CA GLY A 148 2.07 -6.04 -11.79
C GLY A 148 3.58 -5.83 -11.69
N PRO A 149 4.41 -6.67 -12.33
CA PRO A 149 5.80 -6.90 -11.93
C PRO A 149 6.62 -5.62 -11.98
N ALA A 150 6.89 -5.04 -10.82
CA ALA A 150 7.81 -3.92 -10.70
C ALA A 150 9.24 -4.46 -10.89
N TYR A 151 9.71 -4.31 -12.13
CA TYR A 151 11.09 -3.97 -12.48
C TYR A 151 12.24 -4.95 -12.21
N GLU A 152 11.99 -6.11 -11.60
CA GLU A 152 12.98 -7.21 -11.56
C GLU A 152 12.29 -8.55 -11.85
N PRO A 153 12.83 -9.39 -12.75
CA PRO A 153 12.44 -10.80 -12.89
C PRO A 153 12.56 -11.63 -11.59
N ARG A 154 13.04 -11.01 -10.50
CA ARG A 154 13.28 -11.63 -9.18
C ARG A 154 12.43 -11.04 -8.05
N ALA A 155 11.76 -9.89 -8.24
CA ALA A 155 10.95 -9.24 -7.20
C ALA A 155 9.46 -9.28 -7.56
N GLN A 156 8.93 -10.47 -7.85
CA GLN A 156 7.49 -10.65 -7.94
C GLN A 156 6.93 -10.71 -6.52
N ILE A 157 6.30 -9.63 -6.06
CA ILE A 157 5.23 -9.77 -5.07
C ILE A 157 3.99 -10.26 -5.83
N GLY A 158 4.07 -11.50 -6.30
CA GLY A 158 2.95 -12.20 -6.94
C GLY A 158 2.13 -12.98 -5.90
N PRO A 159 1.32 -13.95 -6.33
CA PRO A 159 0.70 -14.91 -5.40
C PRO A 159 1.72 -15.75 -4.62
N GLU A 160 2.98 -15.82 -5.06
CA GLU A 160 4.06 -16.57 -4.39
C GLU A 160 4.30 -16.11 -2.94
N PRO A 161 4.43 -14.81 -2.65
CA PRO A 161 4.51 -14.32 -1.29
C PRO A 161 3.44 -14.85 -0.33
N MET A 162 2.20 -14.91 -0.81
CA MET A 162 1.06 -15.38 -0.02
C MET A 162 1.14 -16.88 0.23
N LYS A 163 1.66 -17.68 -0.71
CA LYS A 163 1.85 -19.13 -0.49
C LYS A 163 2.81 -19.40 0.66
N ALA A 164 3.86 -18.60 0.81
CA ALA A 164 4.79 -18.75 1.93
C ALA A 164 4.11 -18.45 3.28
N LEU A 165 3.31 -17.38 3.36
CA LEU A 165 2.54 -17.07 4.57
C LEU A 165 1.45 -18.10 4.84
N ASP A 166 0.78 -18.61 3.81
CA ASP A 166 -0.25 -19.66 3.93
C ASP A 166 0.38 -20.97 4.47
N ARG A 167 1.57 -21.35 3.96
CA ARG A 167 2.32 -22.49 4.48
C ARG A 167 2.68 -22.29 5.95
N LEU A 168 3.26 -21.14 6.31
CA LEU A 168 3.63 -20.82 7.69
C LEU A 168 2.39 -20.75 8.60
N GLN A 169 1.25 -20.29 8.09
CA GLN A 169 -0.01 -20.29 8.83
C GLN A 169 -0.40 -21.72 9.23
N LEU A 170 -0.31 -22.67 8.30
CA LEU A 170 -0.60 -24.08 8.56
C LEU A 170 0.41 -24.70 9.55
N GLU A 171 1.68 -24.35 9.44
CA GLU A 171 2.73 -24.82 10.37
C GLU A 171 2.51 -24.27 11.79
N ILE A 172 2.10 -23.01 11.93
CA ILE A 172 1.73 -22.41 13.23
C ILE A 172 0.48 -23.09 13.79
N ASP A 173 -0.57 -23.28 12.98
CA ASP A 173 -1.80 -23.94 13.40
C ASP A 173 -1.50 -25.39 13.86
N GLY A 174 -0.63 -26.11 13.16
CA GLY A 174 -0.16 -27.45 13.54
C GLY A 174 0.65 -27.46 14.84
N ALA A 175 1.64 -26.57 14.97
CA ALA A 175 2.46 -26.48 16.18
C ALA A 175 1.64 -26.07 17.41
N LEU A 176 0.63 -25.21 17.24
CA LEU A 176 -0.33 -24.87 18.28
C LEU A 176 -1.22 -26.06 18.67
N HIS A 177 -1.66 -26.86 17.71
CA HIS A 177 -2.48 -28.05 17.94
C HIS A 177 -1.72 -29.12 18.73
N ASP A 178 -0.47 -29.38 18.32
CA ASP A 178 0.39 -30.40 18.92
C ASP A 178 1.03 -29.92 20.25
N GLY A 179 0.96 -28.63 20.54
CA GLY A 179 1.62 -28.01 21.70
C GLY A 179 3.16 -28.03 21.60
N ASP A 180 3.71 -28.11 20.38
CA ASP A 180 5.15 -28.12 20.12
C ASP A 180 5.73 -26.71 20.20
N ARG A 181 6.18 -26.36 21.40
CA ARG A 181 6.67 -25.00 21.73
C ARG A 181 7.94 -24.62 20.99
N TYR A 182 8.79 -25.59 20.64
CA TYR A 182 10.07 -25.31 19.98
C TYR A 182 9.85 -25.02 18.51
N ASN A 183 9.11 -25.90 17.83
CA ASN A 183 8.71 -25.66 16.44
C ASN A 183 7.89 -24.36 16.33
N LEU A 184 7.01 -24.09 17.30
CA LEU A 184 6.21 -22.87 17.32
C LEU A 184 7.07 -21.60 17.41
N ALA A 185 8.12 -21.58 18.23
CA ALA A 185 9.02 -20.43 18.33
C ALA A 185 9.76 -20.19 17.00
N ASP A 186 10.25 -21.25 16.36
CA ASP A 186 10.97 -21.18 15.09
C ASP A 186 10.06 -20.71 13.95
N VAL A 187 8.87 -21.31 13.80
CA VAL A 187 7.91 -20.96 12.73
C VAL A 187 7.36 -19.55 12.93
N ILE A 188 7.10 -19.12 14.16
CA ILE A 188 6.70 -17.73 14.47
C ILE A 188 7.84 -16.75 14.10
N GLY A 189 9.09 -17.11 14.36
CA GLY A 189 10.25 -16.33 13.96
C GLY A 189 10.35 -16.17 12.44
N GLU A 190 10.17 -17.26 11.70
CA GLU A 190 10.17 -17.24 10.23
C GLU A 190 8.99 -16.45 9.66
N PHE A 191 7.80 -16.55 10.25
CA PHE A 191 6.65 -15.75 9.87
C PHE A 191 6.88 -14.25 10.09
N ALA A 192 7.49 -13.85 11.22
CA ALA A 192 7.86 -12.46 11.46
C ALA A 192 8.79 -11.94 10.35
N LYS A 193 9.86 -12.69 10.07
CA LYS A 193 10.83 -12.33 9.04
C LYS A 193 10.17 -12.20 7.67
N GLN A 194 9.32 -13.16 7.30
CA GLN A 194 8.64 -13.13 6.01
C GLN A 194 7.70 -11.91 5.87
N THR A 195 7.02 -11.54 6.96
CA THR A 195 6.17 -10.34 7.02
C THR A 195 7.01 -9.07 6.87
N ASP A 196 8.13 -8.98 7.58
CA ASP A 196 9.06 -7.84 7.51
C ASP A 196 9.65 -7.68 6.11
N ASP A 197 10.05 -8.78 5.46
CA ASP A 197 10.58 -8.79 4.10
C ASP A 197 9.53 -8.26 3.09
N TYR A 198 8.26 -8.63 3.25
CA TYR A 198 7.19 -8.12 2.38
C TYR A 198 6.86 -6.65 2.63
N LEU A 199 6.86 -6.23 3.90
CA LEU A 199 6.67 -4.83 4.24
C LEU A 199 7.78 -3.98 3.61
N TYR A 200 9.03 -4.43 3.68
CA TYR A 200 10.17 -3.77 3.03
C TYR A 200 9.98 -3.65 1.51
N LEU A 201 9.51 -4.71 0.85
CA LEU A 201 9.27 -4.70 -0.59
C LEU A 201 8.13 -3.74 -0.97
N ALA A 202 7.04 -3.71 -0.20
CA ALA A 202 5.95 -2.77 -0.41
C ALA A 202 6.42 -1.31 -0.26
N ASP A 203 7.22 -1.03 0.77
CA ASP A 203 7.85 0.27 0.99
C ASP A 203 8.79 0.69 -0.16
N LYS A 204 9.59 -0.26 -0.67
CA LYS A 204 10.47 -0.02 -1.81
C LYS A 204 9.64 0.34 -3.04
N ALA A 205 8.59 -0.42 -3.34
CA ALA A 205 7.71 -0.17 -4.47
C ALA A 205 7.00 1.20 -4.37
N LEU A 206 6.52 1.58 -3.19
CA LEU A 206 5.96 2.92 -2.94
C LEU A 206 6.93 4.04 -3.30
N ARG A 207 8.19 3.92 -2.86
CA ARG A 207 9.24 4.91 -3.16
C ARG A 207 9.55 4.96 -4.65
N ASP A 208 9.54 3.83 -5.33
CA ASP A 208 9.86 3.76 -6.75
C ASP A 208 8.72 4.35 -7.60
N VAL A 209 7.45 4.02 -7.31
CA VAL A 209 6.29 4.66 -7.96
C VAL A 209 6.27 6.18 -7.71
N ALA A 210 6.60 6.62 -6.50
CA ALA A 210 6.70 8.05 -6.20
C ALA A 210 7.82 8.74 -7.00
N LYS A 211 8.96 8.08 -7.23
CA LYS A 211 10.01 8.60 -8.12
C LYS A 211 9.52 8.69 -9.56
N GLU A 212 8.83 7.67 -10.06
CA GLU A 212 8.28 7.67 -11.41
C GLU A 212 7.27 8.81 -11.63
N ILE A 213 6.36 9.04 -10.67
CA ILE A 213 5.45 10.20 -10.70
C ILE A 213 6.22 11.52 -10.76
N ASN A 214 7.28 11.67 -9.96
CA ASN A 214 8.09 12.89 -9.94
C ASN A 214 8.92 13.08 -11.22
N GLN A 215 9.22 12.01 -11.95
CA GLN A 215 9.92 12.05 -13.24
C GLN A 215 8.99 12.30 -14.43
N LEU A 216 7.66 12.23 -14.23
CA LEU A 216 6.73 12.60 -15.29
C LEU A 216 6.96 14.06 -15.71
N PRO A 217 6.80 14.39 -17.00
CA PRO A 217 6.98 15.75 -17.50
C PRO A 217 6.08 16.75 -16.74
N GLN A 218 6.65 17.52 -15.82
CA GLN A 218 5.90 18.52 -15.04
C GLN A 218 5.53 19.76 -15.87
N GLN A 219 6.09 19.91 -17.07
CA GLN A 219 5.81 21.01 -17.99
C GLN A 219 5.69 20.49 -19.42
N VAL A 220 4.49 20.56 -20.00
CA VAL A 220 4.33 20.43 -21.45
C VAL A 220 4.79 21.75 -22.08
N ARG A 221 6.09 21.86 -22.35
CA ARG A 221 6.65 23.06 -22.98
C ARG A 221 6.28 23.06 -24.47
N LEU A 222 5.61 24.11 -24.92
CA LEU A 222 5.47 24.44 -26.33
C LEU A 222 6.87 24.77 -26.87
N THR A 223 7.52 23.82 -27.53
CA THR A 223 8.70 24.12 -28.33
C THR A 223 8.23 24.83 -29.59
N THR A 224 8.27 26.16 -29.59
CA THR A 224 8.18 26.94 -30.83
C THR A 224 9.38 26.56 -31.70
N ARG A 225 9.14 25.88 -32.82
CA ARG A 225 10.18 25.66 -33.82
C ARG A 225 10.67 27.02 -34.35
N PRO A 226 11.99 27.23 -34.49
CA PRO A 226 12.56 28.42 -35.12
C PRO A 226 12.24 28.49 -36.61
#